data_AF-A0A1M6UI64-F1
#
_entry.id   AF-A0A1M6UI64-F1
#
_cell.length_a   1.000
_cell.length_b   1.000
_cell.length_c   1.000
_cell.angle_alpha   90.00
_cell.angle_beta   90.00
_cell.angle_gamma   90.00
#
_symmetry.space_group_name_H-M   'P 1'
#
loop_
_entity.id
_entity.type
_entity.pdbx_description
1 polymer ?
#
loop_
_entity_poly.entity_id
_entity_poly.type
_entity_poly.pdbx_seq_one_letter_code
_entity_poly.pdbx_strand_id
1 'polypeptide(L)'
;MPDKEVLNKKNALVNKHLCNFIEAKFLREYRNQKGELISQNEYAKLCGITSSTISKLKLLEGYNVPMSTIYNILRHEQYSLEKFFNEFENAKGINIPD
;
A
#
# COMPACT_ATOMS: atom_id res chain seq x y z
N MET A 1 -0.99 -2.24 -30.82
CA MET A 1 -1.12 -2.71 -29.43
C MET A 1 0.21 -2.49 -28.74
N PRO A 2 0.25 -1.93 -27.52
CA PRO A 2 1.50 -1.80 -26.78
C PRO A 2 2.10 -3.19 -26.53
N ASP A 3 3.43 -3.28 -26.60
CA ASP A 3 4.18 -4.48 -26.29
C ASP A 3 3.93 -4.90 -24.83
N LYS A 4 3.82 -6.21 -24.59
CA LYS A 4 3.66 -6.82 -23.26
C LYS A 4 4.74 -6.34 -22.30
N GLU A 5 5.97 -6.14 -22.77
CA GLU A 5 7.05 -5.61 -21.93
C GLU A 5 6.78 -4.18 -21.45
N VAL A 6 6.24 -3.33 -22.33
CA VAL A 6 5.88 -1.96 -21.99
C VAL A 6 4.77 -1.93 -20.95
N LEU A 7 3.74 -2.77 -21.13
CA LEU A 7 2.64 -2.91 -20.16
C LEU A 7 3.13 -3.39 -18.80
N ASN A 8 4.03 -4.39 -18.77
CA ASN A 8 4.60 -4.88 -17.53
C ASN A 8 5.44 -3.83 -16.79
N LYS A 9 6.20 -3.00 -17.52
CA LYS A 9 6.95 -1.88 -16.94
C LYS A 9 6.04 -0.83 -16.33
N LYS A 10 4.94 -0.46 -17.01
CA LYS A 10 3.93 0.45 -16.47
C LYS A 10 3.29 -0.11 -15.19
N ASN A 11 2.88 -1.38 -15.21
CA ASN A 11 2.29 -2.05 -14.04
C ASN A 11 3.26 -2.11 -12.85
N ALA A 12 4.53 -2.46 -13.10
CA ALA A 12 5.55 -2.49 -12.05
C ALA A 12 5.76 -1.10 -11.43
N LEU A 13 5.75 -0.03 -12.24
CA LEU A 13 5.92 1.34 -11.76
C LEU A 13 4.75 1.77 -10.86
N VAL A 14 3.51 1.51 -11.28
CA VAL A 14 2.31 1.81 -10.47
C VAL A 14 2.34 1.04 -9.14
N ASN A 15 2.65 -0.26 -9.18
CA ASN A 15 2.77 -1.09 -7.97
C ASN A 15 3.83 -0.55 -7.02
N LYS A 16 5.01 -0.16 -7.53
CA LYS A 16 6.06 0.48 -6.74
C LYS A 16 5.58 1.78 -6.09
N HIS A 17 4.89 2.63 -6.83
CA HIS A 17 4.36 3.88 -6.29
C HIS A 17 3.32 3.63 -5.20
N LEU A 18 2.43 2.66 -5.39
CA LEU A 18 1.40 2.30 -4.44
C LEU A 18 2.00 1.74 -3.14
N CYS A 19 2.98 0.83 -3.25
CA CYS A 19 3.72 0.30 -2.11
C CYS A 19 4.40 1.41 -1.31
N ASN A 20 5.15 2.29 -1.98
CA ASN A 20 5.83 3.40 -1.33
C ASN A 20 4.85 4.36 -0.63
N PHE A 21 3.67 4.58 -1.21
CA PHE A 21 2.63 5.41 -0.61
C PHE A 21 2.06 4.77 0.66
N ILE A 22 1.71 3.48 0.60
CA ILE A 22 1.25 2.70 1.76
C ILE A 22 2.30 2.71 2.88
N GLU A 23 3.56 2.46 2.53
CA GLU A 23 4.66 2.44 3.49
C GLU A 23 4.81 3.80 4.19
N ALA A 24 4.91 4.87 3.41
CA ALA A 24 5.11 6.22 3.94
C ALA A 24 3.95 6.66 4.83
N LYS A 25 2.72 6.21 4.53
CA LYS A 25 1.51 6.64 5.21
C LYS A 25 1.17 5.81 6.45
N PHE A 26 1.36 4.50 6.40
CA PHE A 26 0.85 3.58 7.43
C PHE A 26 1.90 2.67 8.08
N LEU A 27 3.08 2.51 7.47
CA LEU A 27 4.04 1.47 7.90
C LEU A 27 5.36 2.02 8.47
N ARG A 28 5.43 3.33 8.77
CA ARG A 28 6.57 3.97 9.47
C ARG A 28 6.57 3.63 10.96
N GLU A 29 5.41 3.76 11.60
CA GLU A 29 5.16 3.38 12.98
C GLU A 29 3.87 2.57 13.01
N TYR A 30 3.84 1.49 13.77
CA TYR A 30 2.65 0.66 13.88
C TYR A 30 1.88 1.02 15.13
N ARG A 31 0.61 1.38 14.97
CA ARG A 31 -0.26 1.69 16.10
C ARG A 31 -1.49 0.80 16.11
N ASN A 32 -1.97 0.47 17.31
CA ASN A 32 -3.28 -0.16 17.45
C ASN A 32 -4.41 0.89 17.41
N GLN A 33 -5.66 0.44 17.52
CA GLN A 33 -6.84 1.33 17.49
C GLN A 33 -6.90 2.31 18.69
N LYS A 34 -6.11 2.09 19.74
CA LYS A 34 -5.97 2.99 20.89
C LYS A 34 -4.85 4.01 20.71
N GLY A 35 -4.10 3.94 19.60
CA GLY A 35 -2.94 4.80 19.32
C GLY A 35 -1.63 4.33 19.95
N GLU A 36 -1.60 3.17 20.60
CA GLU A 36 -0.41 2.62 21.25
C GLU A 36 0.54 2.02 20.22
N LEU A 37 1.85 2.23 20.42
CA LEU A 37 2.88 1.68 19.54
C LEU A 37 2.96 0.15 19.72
N ILE A 38 2.91 -0.58 18.61
CA ILE A 38 2.91 -2.05 18.59
C ILE A 38 3.98 -2.60 17.65
N SER A 39 4.22 -3.91 17.71
CA SER A 39 5.11 -4.59 16.76
C SER A 39 4.47 -4.76 15.38
N GLN A 40 5.30 -4.94 14.35
CA GLN A 40 4.83 -5.30 13.00
C GLN A 40 3.94 -6.55 13.01
N ASN A 41 4.31 -7.56 13.82
CA ASN A 41 3.57 -8.82 13.90
C ASN A 41 2.17 -8.63 14.47
N GLU A 42 2.04 -7.75 15.45
CA GLU A 42 0.75 -7.42 16.03
C GLU A 42 -0.11 -6.61 15.05
N TYR A 43 0.50 -5.61 14.40
CA TYR A 43 -0.17 -4.83 13.35
C TYR A 43 -0.68 -5.71 12.21
N ALA A 44 0.14 -6.66 11.74
CA ALA A 44 -0.24 -7.63 10.72
C ALA A 44 -1.48 -8.43 11.13
N LYS A 45 -1.51 -8.92 12.38
CA LYS A 45 -2.66 -9.65 12.93
C LYS A 45 -3.92 -8.78 12.96
N LEU A 46 -3.81 -7.52 13.39
CA LEU A 46 -4.95 -6.59 13.45
C LEU A 46 -5.51 -6.27 12.05
N CYS A 47 -4.62 -6.08 11.07
CA CYS A 47 -5.01 -5.91 9.67
C CYS A 47 -5.61 -7.19 9.06
N GLY A 48 -5.28 -8.38 9.60
CA GLY A 48 -5.66 -9.66 9.01
C GLY A 48 -4.77 -10.06 7.82
N ILE A 49 -3.48 -9.74 7.89
CA ILE A 49 -2.45 -10.10 6.90
C ILE A 49 -1.24 -10.73 7.59
N THR A 50 -0.31 -11.30 6.82
CA THR A 50 0.95 -11.81 7.38
C THR A 50 1.98 -10.69 7.54
N SER A 51 2.88 -10.83 8.51
CA SER A 51 4.02 -9.91 8.65
C SER A 51 4.89 -9.87 7.40
N SER A 52 4.96 -10.98 6.64
CA SER A 52 5.67 -11.04 5.37
C SER A 52 5.00 -10.19 4.28
N THR A 53 3.68 -10.03 4.29
CA THR A 53 2.99 -9.08 3.40
C THR A 53 3.40 -7.65 3.71
N ILE A 54 3.52 -7.28 4.99
CA ILE A 54 4.05 -5.97 5.38
C ILE A 54 5.48 -5.79 4.88
N SER A 55 6.34 -6.79 5.05
CA SER A 55 7.71 -6.70 4.54
C SER A 55 7.77 -6.54 3.01
N LYS A 56 6.88 -7.21 2.26
CA LYS A 56 6.77 -7.05 0.80
C LYS A 56 6.32 -5.64 0.39
N LEU A 57 5.43 -5.01 1.17
CA LEU A 57 4.99 -3.63 0.93
C LEU A 57 6.12 -2.60 1.06
N LYS A 58 7.20 -2.94 1.75
CA LYS A 58 8.40 -2.09 1.96
C LYS A 58 9.54 -2.37 0.97
N LEU A 59 9.32 -3.25 0.00
CA LEU A 59 10.32 -3.53 -1.03
C LEU A 59 10.47 -2.34 -1.97
N LEU A 60 11.72 -1.96 -2.28
CA LEU A 60 12.04 -0.80 -3.12
C LEU A 60 11.53 -0.96 -4.56
N GLU A 61 11.44 -2.20 -5.03
CA GLU A 61 10.90 -2.59 -6.33
C GLU A 61 9.37 -2.63 -6.37
N GLY A 62 8.71 -2.57 -5.21
CA GLY A 62 7.27 -2.74 -5.07
C GLY A 62 6.81 -4.19 -5.07
N TYR A 63 5.51 -4.37 -4.79
CA TYR A 63 4.84 -5.66 -4.76
C TYR A 63 3.49 -5.53 -5.48
N ASN A 64 3.05 -6.59 -6.17
CA ASN A 64 1.70 -6.62 -6.75
C ASN A 64 0.68 -6.80 -5.62
N VAL A 65 0.24 -5.68 -5.06
CA VAL A 65 -0.63 -5.63 -3.88
C VAL A 65 -2.06 -6.03 -4.25
N PRO A 66 -2.61 -7.09 -3.63
CA PRO A 66 -4.02 -7.40 -3.79
C PRO A 66 -4.90 -6.28 -3.19
N MET A 67 -6.02 -5.96 -3.84
CA MET A 67 -6.99 -4.99 -3.33
C MET A 67 -7.45 -5.29 -1.90
N SER A 68 -7.58 -6.58 -1.55
CA SER A 68 -7.91 -7.03 -0.20
C SER A 68 -6.87 -6.61 0.84
N THR A 69 -5.58 -6.56 0.48
CA THR A 69 -4.51 -6.10 1.38
C THR A 69 -4.64 -4.61 1.66
N ILE A 70 -4.94 -3.80 0.62
CA ILE A 70 -5.20 -2.36 0.78
C ILE A 70 -6.39 -2.17 1.71
N TYR A 71 -7.53 -2.80 1.40
CA TYR A 71 -8.73 -2.70 2.21
C TYR A 71 -8.50 -3.09 3.67
N ASN A 72 -7.75 -4.17 3.92
CA ASN A 72 -7.41 -4.64 5.26
C ASN A 72 -6.64 -3.60 6.07
N ILE A 73 -5.65 -2.94 5.45
CA ILE A 73 -4.89 -1.86 6.08
C ILE A 73 -5.81 -0.66 6.33
N LEU A 74 -6.54 -0.19 5.32
CA LEU A 74 -7.41 0.98 5.47
C LEU A 74 -8.51 0.76 6.53
N ARG A 75 -9.06 -0.45 6.64
CA ARG A 75 -10.03 -0.82 7.67
C ARG A 75 -9.43 -0.71 9.07
N HIS A 76 -8.20 -1.18 9.26
CA HIS A 76 -7.50 -1.05 10.55
C HIS A 76 -7.22 0.43 10.88
N GLU A 77 -6.75 1.19 9.89
CA GLU A 77 -6.42 2.62 9.98
C GLU A 77 -7.64 3.55 10.00
N GLN A 78 -8.86 2.99 9.95
CA GLN A 78 -10.12 3.75 9.83
C GLN A 78 -10.08 4.80 8.71
N TYR A 79 -9.46 4.43 7.59
CA TYR A 79 -9.21 5.31 6.45
C TYR A 79 -10.18 5.04 5.30
N SER A 80 -10.73 6.09 4.71
CA SER A 80 -11.61 5.96 3.54
C SER A 80 -10.83 5.50 2.30
N LEU A 81 -11.41 4.57 1.54
CA LEU A 81 -10.86 4.09 0.27
C LEU A 81 -10.79 5.21 -0.78
N GLU A 82 -11.84 6.03 -0.86
CA GLU A 82 -11.89 7.21 -1.72
C GLU A 82 -10.77 8.18 -1.37
N LYS A 83 -10.64 8.52 -0.08
CA LYS A 83 -9.59 9.42 0.41
C LYS A 83 -8.19 8.88 0.11
N PHE A 84 -8.00 7.57 0.27
CA PHE A 84 -6.73 6.90 -0.02
C PHE A 84 -6.30 7.09 -1.47
N PHE A 85 -7.19 6.78 -2.43
CA PHE A 85 -6.83 6.88 -3.85
C PHE A 85 -6.71 8.33 -4.33
N ASN A 86 -7.56 9.24 -3.85
CA ASN A 86 -7.43 10.67 -4.14
C ASN A 86 -6.05 11.21 -3.69
N GLU A 87 -5.59 10.83 -2.50
CA GLU A 87 -4.27 11.26 -2.01
C GLU A 87 -3.12 10.57 -2.73
N PHE A 88 -3.29 9.30 -3.12
CA PHE A 88 -2.29 8.57 -3.89
C PHE A 88 -2.01 9.24 -5.24
N GLU A 89 -3.06 9.61 -5.98
CA GLU A 89 -2.94 10.32 -7.26
C GLU A 89 -2.34 11.72 -7.08
N ASN A 90 -2.83 12.48 -6.09
CA ASN A 90 -2.32 13.82 -5.79
C ASN A 90 -0.85 13.82 -5.37
N ALA A 91 -0.40 12.82 -4.59
CA ALA A 91 0.98 12.73 -4.12
C ALA A 91 1.99 12.50 -5.26
N LYS A 92 1.52 12.07 -6.44
CA LYS A 92 2.35 11.85 -7.61
C LYS A 92 2.16 12.92 -8.69
N GLY A 93 1.07 13.68 -8.66
CA GLY A 93 0.75 14.64 -9.72
C GLY A 93 0.54 13.94 -11.07
N ILE A 94 0.15 12.66 -11.05
CA ILE A 94 -0.05 11.81 -12.22
C ILE A 94 -1.49 11.31 -12.15
N ASN A 95 -2.23 11.43 -13.25
CA ASN A 95 -3.52 10.78 -13.41
C ASN A 95 -3.27 9.36 -13.93
N ILE A 96 -3.63 8.33 -13.15
CA ILE A 96 -3.46 6.94 -13.59
C ILE A 96 -4.75 6.53 -14.32
N PRO A 97 -4.70 6.02 -15.57
CA PRO A 97 -3.57 5.37 -16.20
C PRO A 97 -3.03 6.14 -17.42
N ASP A 98 -2.25 7.21 -17.22
CA ASP A 98 -1.46 7.80 -18.31
C ASP A 98 -0.46 6.80 -18.95
#